data_AF-A0A9X2ZNP2-F1
#
_entry.id   AF-A0A9X2ZNP2-F1
#
_cell.length_a   1.000
_cell.length_b   1.000
_cell.length_c   1.000
_cell.angle_alpha   90.00
_cell.angle_beta   90.00
_cell.angle_gamma   90.00
#
_symmetry.space_group_name_H-M   'P 1'
#
loop_
_entity.id
_entity.type
_entity.pdbx_description
1 polymer ?
#
loop_
_entity_poly.entity_id
_entity_poly.type
_entity_poly.pdbx_seq_one_letter_code
_entity_poly.pdbx_strand_id
1 'polypeptide(L)'
;MSEDIPLKNIAPDPEQPRKDFDETKIEELAQSMAQQGQAVPITVRPANKRLAGGDRTEDYVIVAGERRWRAAQHLGWDRIRAEVREASVEESRWLALIENLQREALSPMEEARALRRLLHQDDITQTELAKRIGKDQSYVSQKLRLLRVPPPVSFWT
;
A
#
# COMPACT_ATOMS: atom_id res chain seq x y z
N MET A 1 -0.51 0.58 18.75
CA MET A 1 -1.62 1.38 19.32
C MET A 1 -1.91 2.52 18.33
N SER A 2 -3.17 2.98 18.24
CA SER A 2 -3.52 4.09 17.35
C SER A 2 -3.58 5.42 18.11
N GLU A 3 -3.12 6.50 17.49
CA GLU A 3 -3.11 7.87 18.02
C GLU A 3 -3.62 8.87 16.97
N ASP A 4 -4.11 10.03 17.38
CA ASP A 4 -4.55 11.08 16.46
C ASP A 4 -3.37 11.97 16.06
N ILE A 5 -2.98 11.95 14.78
CA ILE A 5 -1.81 12.67 14.26
C ILE A 5 -2.28 13.87 13.43
N PRO A 6 -1.62 15.05 13.53
CA PRO A 6 -1.93 16.19 12.67
C PRO A 6 -1.74 15.81 11.21
N LEU A 7 -2.71 16.13 10.34
CA LEU A 7 -2.62 15.81 8.92
C LEU A 7 -1.39 16.44 8.26
N LYS A 8 -0.98 17.63 8.72
CA LYS A 8 0.24 18.34 8.28
C LYS A 8 1.55 17.62 8.60
N ASN A 9 1.54 16.64 9.52
CA ASN A 9 2.71 15.84 9.87
C ASN A 9 2.75 14.52 9.07
N ILE A 10 1.81 14.28 8.16
CA ILE A 10 1.67 13.03 7.41
C ILE A 10 1.79 13.30 5.92
N ALA A 11 2.72 12.62 5.26
CA ALA A 11 2.91 12.69 3.82
C ALA A 11 2.59 11.35 3.13
N PRO A 12 2.08 11.37 1.89
CA PRO A 12 2.01 10.15 1.08
C PRO A 12 3.41 9.63 0.74
N ASP A 13 3.56 8.33 0.60
CA ASP A 13 4.84 7.75 0.17
C ASP A 13 5.01 7.99 -1.34
N PRO A 14 6.07 8.70 -1.79
CA PRO A 14 6.28 9.02 -3.20
C PRO A 14 6.50 7.78 -4.08
N GLU A 15 6.86 6.64 -3.47
CA GLU A 15 7.03 5.36 -4.16
C GLU A 15 5.73 4.54 -4.24
N GLN A 16 4.59 5.07 -3.78
CA GLN A 16 3.30 4.37 -3.89
C GLN A 16 2.99 4.07 -5.36
N PRO A 17 2.76 2.78 -5.69
CA PRO A 17 2.49 2.37 -7.06
C PRO A 17 1.13 2.85 -7.55
N ARG A 18 0.19 3.16 -6.64
CA ARG A 18 -1.11 3.72 -6.99
C ARG A 18 -1.00 5.24 -7.07
N LYS A 19 -1.04 5.77 -8.29
CA LYS A 19 -1.05 7.23 -8.56
C LYS A 19 -2.44 7.74 -8.97
N ASP A 20 -3.27 6.85 -9.50
CA ASP A 20 -4.63 7.19 -9.91
C ASP A 20 -5.62 6.94 -8.77
N PHE A 21 -6.21 8.03 -8.30
CA PHE A 21 -7.30 8.02 -7.33
C PHE A 21 -8.56 8.57 -7.97
N ASP A 22 -9.61 7.78 -7.86
CA ASP A 22 -10.96 8.15 -8.29
C ASP A 22 -11.52 9.15 -7.27
N GLU A 23 -11.63 10.42 -7.68
CA GLU A 23 -12.07 11.53 -6.83
C GLU A 23 -13.48 11.29 -6.30
N THR A 24 -14.39 10.76 -7.13
CA THR A 24 -15.76 10.42 -6.73
C THR A 24 -15.76 9.43 -5.56
N LYS A 25 -14.89 8.41 -5.63
CA LYS A 25 -14.73 7.42 -4.55
C LYS A 25 -14.03 7.95 -3.30
N ILE A 26 -13.32 9.07 -3.38
CA ILE A 26 -12.78 9.77 -2.20
C ILE A 26 -13.90 10.58 -1.56
N GLU A 27 -14.73 11.22 -2.36
CA GLU A 27 -15.83 12.06 -1.89
C GLU A 27 -16.93 11.25 -1.21
N GLU A 28 -17.31 10.09 -1.77
CA GLU A 28 -18.20 9.12 -1.11
C GLU A 28 -17.65 8.67 0.25
N LEU A 29 -16.34 8.41 0.32
CA LEU A 29 -15.67 8.01 1.56
C LEU A 29 -15.64 9.18 2.56
N ALA A 30 -15.42 10.40 2.09
CA ALA A 30 -15.46 11.62 2.90
C ALA A 30 -16.85 11.82 3.51
N GLN A 31 -17.92 11.65 2.72
CA GLN A 31 -19.29 11.73 3.25
C GLN A 31 -19.55 10.67 4.33
N SER A 32 -19.12 9.43 4.12
CA SER A 32 -19.23 8.36 5.13
C SER A 32 -18.44 8.70 6.40
N MET A 33 -17.20 9.19 6.26
CA MET A 33 -16.34 9.59 7.38
C MET A 33 -16.90 10.80 8.14
N ALA A 34 -17.57 11.74 7.46
CA ALA A 34 -18.21 12.87 8.12
C ALA A 34 -19.38 12.45 9.03
N GLN A 35 -20.11 11.40 8.64
CA GLN A 35 -21.26 10.90 9.40
C GLN A 35 -20.87 9.98 10.55
N GLN A 36 -19.88 9.10 10.33
CA GLN A 36 -19.58 8.00 11.24
C GLN A 36 -18.21 8.13 11.93
N GLY A 37 -17.44 9.16 11.57
CA GLY A 37 -16.04 9.28 11.95
C GLY A 37 -15.17 8.26 11.23
N GLN A 38 -13.90 8.18 11.65
CA GLN A 38 -12.95 7.23 11.09
C GLN A 38 -13.04 5.87 11.80
N ALA A 39 -13.73 4.93 11.17
CA ALA A 39 -13.89 3.57 11.71
C ALA A 39 -12.56 2.81 11.87
N VAL A 40 -11.64 2.97 10.91
CA VAL A 40 -10.36 2.24 10.88
C VAL A 40 -9.19 3.23 10.80
N PRO A 41 -8.15 3.11 11.67
CA PRO A 41 -6.97 3.97 11.62
C PRO A 41 -6.19 3.78 10.32
N ILE A 42 -5.54 4.84 9.83
CA ILE A 42 -4.52 4.71 8.77
C ILE A 42 -3.25 4.09 9.36
N THR A 43 -2.37 3.55 8.53
CA THR A 43 -1.06 3.05 9.00
C THR A 43 0.01 3.98 8.51
N VAL A 44 0.87 4.44 9.42
CA VAL A 44 1.99 5.32 9.11
C VAL A 44 3.28 4.79 9.69
N ARG A 45 4.40 5.22 9.13
CA ARG A 45 5.74 5.02 9.68
C ARG A 45 6.42 6.37 9.89
N PRO A 46 7.42 6.47 10.78
CA PRO A 46 8.27 7.66 10.85
C PRO A 46 8.91 7.97 9.49
N ALA A 47 8.96 9.24 9.13
CA ALA A 47 9.72 9.72 7.99
C ALA A 47 11.22 9.56 8.28
N ASN A 48 12.01 9.14 7.29
CA ASN A 48 13.46 9.21 7.42
C ASN A 48 13.89 10.68 7.32
N LYS A 49 14.95 11.10 8.03
CA LYS A 49 15.46 12.49 8.00
C LYS A 49 15.75 13.04 6.60
N ARG A 50 15.86 12.16 5.59
CA ARG A 50 16.17 12.49 4.20
C ARG A 50 14.94 13.00 3.41
N LEU A 51 13.71 12.60 3.80
CA LEU A 51 12.48 13.18 3.26
C LEU A 51 12.16 14.55 3.86
N ALA A 52 12.66 14.84 5.07
CA ALA A 52 12.57 16.13 5.75
C ALA A 52 13.56 17.18 5.18
N GLY A 53 13.70 17.23 3.85
CA GLY A 53 14.49 18.23 3.14
C GLY A 53 13.77 19.57 3.09
N GLY A 54 13.86 20.34 4.17
CA GLY A 54 13.29 21.69 4.29
C GLY A 54 12.45 21.85 5.54
N ASP A 55 11.95 23.07 5.79
CA ASP A 55 11.17 23.55 6.95
C ASP A 55 9.81 22.84 7.16
N ARG A 56 9.66 21.61 6.66
CA ARG A 56 8.45 20.79 6.71
C ARG A 56 8.51 19.80 7.87
N THR A 57 7.47 19.81 8.68
CA THR A 57 7.27 18.95 9.87
C THR A 57 6.62 17.60 9.53
N GLU A 58 6.88 17.07 8.32
CA GLU A 58 6.29 15.80 7.87
C GLU A 58 7.02 14.64 8.55
N ASP A 59 6.60 14.35 9.78
CA ASP A 59 7.21 13.34 10.66
C ASP A 59 6.83 11.91 10.29
N TYR A 60 5.78 11.73 9.48
CA TYR A 60 5.21 10.43 9.15
C TYR A 60 4.93 10.25 7.67
N VAL A 61 5.07 9.01 7.19
CA VAL A 61 4.75 8.59 5.83
C VAL A 61 3.66 7.53 5.84
N ILE A 62 2.67 7.68 4.97
CA ILE A 62 1.54 6.75 4.84
C ILE A 62 2.03 5.41 4.28
N VAL A 63 1.79 4.34 5.04
CA VAL A 63 1.98 2.96 4.61
C VAL A 63 0.69 2.43 3.98
N ALA A 64 -0.45 2.68 4.63
CA ALA A 64 -1.76 2.24 4.17
C ALA A 64 -2.86 3.22 4.56
N GLY A 65 -3.92 3.28 3.74
CA GLY A 65 -5.09 4.12 4.02
C GLY A 65 -5.05 5.52 3.39
N GLU A 66 -4.26 5.74 2.33
CA GLU A 66 -4.14 7.05 1.66
C GLU A 66 -5.47 7.68 1.23
N ARG A 67 -6.47 6.87 0.82
CA ARG A 67 -7.82 7.38 0.52
C ARG A 67 -8.52 8.00 1.73
N ARG A 68 -8.31 7.45 2.94
CA ARG A 68 -8.87 7.99 4.18
C ARG A 68 -8.15 9.28 4.58
N TRP A 69 -6.83 9.33 4.39
CA TRP A 69 -6.06 10.56 4.58
C TRP A 69 -6.53 11.67 3.63
N ARG A 70 -6.69 11.39 2.33
CA ARG A 70 -7.26 12.35 1.37
C ARG A 70 -8.69 12.77 1.71
N ALA A 71 -9.54 11.83 2.11
CA ALA A 71 -10.90 12.13 2.54
C ALA A 71 -10.90 13.05 3.77
N ALA A 72 -10.05 12.81 4.76
CA ALA A 72 -9.91 13.68 5.93
C ALA A 72 -9.39 15.08 5.55
N GLN A 73 -8.48 15.19 4.59
CA GLN A 73 -8.06 16.48 4.02
C GLN A 73 -9.23 17.21 3.33
N HIS A 74 -10.02 16.49 2.53
CA HIS A 74 -11.19 17.05 1.84
C HIS A 74 -12.25 17.57 2.82
N LEU A 75 -12.43 16.88 3.95
CA LEU A 75 -13.32 17.30 5.04
C LEU A 75 -12.76 18.45 5.89
N GLY A 76 -11.50 18.87 5.67
CA GLY A 76 -10.86 19.91 6.47
C GLY A 76 -10.58 19.48 7.91
N TRP A 77 -10.37 18.18 8.17
CA TRP A 77 -9.98 17.73 9.51
C TRP A 77 -8.58 18.26 9.86
N ASP A 78 -8.33 18.48 11.16
CA ASP A 78 -6.99 18.85 11.64
C ASP A 78 -6.11 17.62 11.90
N ARG A 79 -6.74 16.51 12.33
CA ARG A 79 -6.07 15.28 12.75
C ARG A 79 -6.78 14.04 12.21
N ILE A 80 -6.03 12.95 12.08
CA ILE A 80 -6.55 11.65 11.67
C ILE A 80 -5.99 10.56 12.57
N ARG A 81 -6.80 9.54 12.88
CA ARG A 81 -6.40 8.40 13.68
C ARG A 81 -5.45 7.53 12.88
N ALA A 82 -4.26 7.29 13.40
CA ALA A 82 -3.19 6.57 12.75
C ALA A 82 -2.55 5.54 13.70
N GLU A 83 -2.17 4.39 13.16
CA GLU A 83 -1.31 3.42 13.83
C GLU A 83 0.12 3.65 13.36
N VAL A 84 0.99 4.07 14.28
CA VAL A 84 2.43 4.22 14.00
C VAL A 84 3.08 2.85 14.11
N ARG A 85 3.77 2.44 13.04
CA ARG A 85 4.61 1.25 13.04
C ARG A 85 6.06 1.65 12.89
N GLU A 86 6.87 1.23 13.86
CA GLU A 86 8.33 1.23 13.73
C GLU A 86 8.73 0.08 12.81
N ALA A 87 8.55 0.29 11.53
CA ALA A 87 9.05 -0.59 10.49
C ALA A 87 10.06 0.20 9.67
N SER A 88 11.20 -0.42 9.36
CA SER A 88 12.16 0.14 8.42
C SER A 88 11.45 0.49 7.10
N VAL A 89 12.01 1.40 6.30
CA VAL A 89 11.43 1.77 4.99
C VAL A 89 11.15 0.52 4.15
N GLU A 90 12.05 -0.47 4.20
CA GLU A 90 11.88 -1.78 3.58
C GLU A 90 10.72 -2.59 4.15
N GLU A 91 10.63 -2.75 5.47
CA GLU A 91 9.53 -3.51 6.09
C GLU A 91 8.17 -2.86 5.87
N SER A 92 8.10 -1.52 5.86
CA SER A 92 6.86 -0.80 5.61
C SER A 92 6.42 -0.90 4.15
N ARG A 93 7.37 -0.74 3.21
CA ARG A 93 7.12 -0.95 1.77
C ARG A 93 6.63 -2.38 1.55
N TRP A 94 7.27 -3.34 2.21
CA TRP A 94 6.91 -4.74 2.16
C TRP A 94 5.51 -5.02 2.70
N LEU A 95 5.15 -4.46 3.87
CA LEU A 95 3.82 -4.58 4.46
C LEU A 95 2.72 -3.97 3.58
N ALA A 96 2.97 -2.80 2.98
CA ALA A 96 2.04 -2.18 2.05
C ALA A 96 1.82 -3.04 0.79
N LEU A 97 2.89 -3.67 0.29
CA LEU A 97 2.80 -4.57 -0.85
C LEU A 97 2.04 -5.86 -0.51
N ILE A 98 2.21 -6.41 0.69
CA ILE A 98 1.43 -7.53 1.19
C ILE A 98 -0.05 -7.16 1.33
N GLU A 99 -0.38 -6.02 1.94
CA GLU A 99 -1.77 -5.58 2.08
C GLU A 99 -2.43 -5.40 0.71
N ASN A 100 -1.71 -4.83 -0.25
CA ASN A 100 -2.19 -4.72 -1.62
C ASN A 100 -2.39 -6.10 -2.29
N LEU A 101 -1.47 -7.04 -2.07
CA LEU A 101 -1.56 -8.42 -2.56
C LEU A 101 -2.75 -9.19 -1.96
N GLN A 102 -3.10 -8.88 -0.70
CA GLN A 102 -4.19 -9.51 0.02
C GLN A 102 -5.56 -8.89 -0.30
N ARG A 103 -5.65 -7.88 -1.18
CA ARG A 103 -6.94 -7.35 -1.64
C ARG A 103 -7.68 -8.41 -2.46
N GLU A 104 -8.93 -8.67 -2.08
CA GLU A 104 -9.81 -9.71 -2.64
C GLU A 104 -10.12 -9.58 -4.16
N ALA A 105 -9.61 -8.54 -4.85
CA ALA A 105 -9.93 -8.24 -6.24
C ALA A 105 -8.77 -8.43 -7.24
N LEU A 106 -7.61 -8.97 -6.84
CA LEU A 106 -6.51 -9.19 -7.79
C LEU A 106 -6.78 -10.40 -8.70
N SER A 107 -6.66 -10.19 -10.01
CA SER A 107 -6.62 -11.31 -10.95
C SER A 107 -5.33 -12.13 -10.76
N PRO A 108 -5.32 -13.43 -11.11
CA PRO A 108 -4.13 -14.27 -11.00
C PRO A 108 -2.90 -13.70 -11.72
N MET A 109 -3.11 -12.93 -12.78
CA MET A 109 -2.04 -12.29 -13.55
C MET A 109 -1.46 -11.06 -12.84
N GLU A 110 -2.31 -10.24 -12.21
CA GLU A 110 -1.86 -9.08 -11.44
C GLU A 110 -1.08 -9.50 -10.20
N GLU A 111 -1.57 -10.53 -9.51
CA GLU A 111 -0.87 -11.15 -8.38
C GLU A 111 0.51 -11.66 -8.80
N ALA A 112 0.59 -12.38 -9.93
CA ALA A 112 1.87 -12.88 -10.45
C ALA A 112 2.86 -11.74 -10.78
N ARG A 113 2.38 -10.63 -11.37
CA ARG A 113 3.21 -9.45 -11.66
C ARG A 113 3.69 -8.77 -10.38
N ALA A 114 2.85 -8.67 -9.37
CA ALA A 114 3.20 -8.12 -8.07
C ALA A 114 4.29 -8.96 -7.38
N LEU A 115 4.12 -10.29 -7.35
CA LEU A 115 5.14 -11.22 -6.81
C LEU A 115 6.47 -11.11 -7.57
N ARG A 116 6.45 -11.00 -8.90
CA ARG A 116 7.69 -10.81 -9.68
C ARG A 116 8.38 -9.49 -9.34
N ARG A 117 7.61 -8.42 -9.15
CA ARG A 117 8.15 -7.11 -8.78
C ARG A 117 8.84 -7.16 -7.42
N LEU A 118 8.23 -7.82 -6.42
CA LEU A 118 8.80 -8.01 -5.09
C LEU A 118 10.15 -8.72 -5.12
N LEU A 119 10.27 -9.81 -5.90
CA LEU A 119 11.53 -10.54 -6.03
C LEU A 119 12.66 -9.68 -6.59
N HIS A 120 12.36 -8.80 -7.56
CA HIS A 120 13.38 -7.96 -8.19
C HIS A 120 13.70 -6.70 -7.40
N GLN A 121 12.72 -6.09 -6.73
CA GLN A 121 12.92 -4.84 -5.99
C GLN A 121 13.67 -5.06 -4.69
N ASP A 122 13.39 -6.17 -3.99
CA ASP A 122 13.95 -6.43 -2.67
C ASP A 122 15.12 -7.44 -2.73
N ASP A 123 15.54 -7.85 -3.93
CA ASP A 123 16.61 -8.85 -4.19
C ASP A 123 16.48 -10.12 -3.34
N ILE A 124 15.25 -10.60 -3.18
CA ILE A 124 14.91 -11.76 -2.35
C ILE A 124 14.58 -12.99 -3.19
N THR A 125 14.78 -14.17 -2.60
CA THR A 125 14.44 -15.45 -3.24
C THR A 125 12.94 -15.75 -3.18
N GLN A 126 12.46 -16.66 -4.02
CA GLN A 126 11.07 -17.15 -3.95
C GLN A 126 10.73 -17.76 -2.59
N THR A 127 11.71 -18.43 -1.96
CA THR A 127 11.56 -19.02 -0.63
C THR A 127 11.38 -17.95 0.44
N GLU A 128 12.17 -16.88 0.37
CA GLU A 128 12.10 -15.75 1.31
C GLU A 128 10.78 -14.99 1.14
N LEU A 129 10.39 -14.68 -0.11
CA LEU A 129 9.09 -14.07 -0.42
C LEU A 129 7.94 -14.93 0.11
N ALA A 130 7.96 -16.25 -0.14
CA ALA A 130 6.93 -17.17 0.32
C ALA A 130 6.76 -17.16 1.85
N LYS A 131 7.88 -17.27 2.59
CA LYS A 131 7.90 -17.20 4.05
C LYS A 131 7.30 -15.88 4.56
N ARG A 132 7.67 -14.76 3.92
CA ARG A 132 7.20 -13.42 4.29
C ARG A 132 5.72 -13.17 4.00
N ILE A 133 5.13 -13.83 3.01
CA ILE A 133 3.68 -13.75 2.71
C ILE A 133 2.86 -14.87 3.36
N GLY A 134 3.48 -15.71 4.20
CA GLY A 134 2.81 -16.83 4.86
C GLY A 134 2.32 -17.92 3.90
N LYS A 135 3.07 -18.18 2.82
CA LYS A 135 2.76 -19.19 1.80
C LYS A 135 3.97 -20.11 1.58
N ASP A 136 3.75 -21.18 0.81
CA ASP A 136 4.82 -22.07 0.39
C ASP A 136 5.55 -21.55 -0.86
N GLN A 137 6.82 -21.91 -1.02
CA GLN A 137 7.59 -21.55 -2.22
C GLN A 137 6.93 -22.07 -3.51
N SER A 138 6.20 -23.18 -3.45
CA SER A 138 5.40 -23.73 -4.55
C SER A 138 4.29 -22.80 -5.00
N TYR A 139 3.68 -22.03 -4.09
CA TYR A 139 2.67 -21.01 -4.38
C TYR A 139 3.26 -19.91 -5.27
N VAL A 140 4.39 -19.34 -4.84
CA VAL A 140 5.11 -18.29 -5.57
C VAL A 140 5.54 -18.81 -6.95
N SER A 141 6.08 -20.03 -7.02
CA SER A 141 6.48 -20.67 -8.28
C SER A 141 5.31 -20.82 -9.26
N GLN A 142 4.15 -21.32 -8.81
CA GLN A 142 2.97 -21.50 -9.67
C GLN A 142 2.47 -20.17 -10.22
N LYS A 143 2.35 -19.13 -9.37
CA LYS A 143 1.91 -17.81 -9.81
C LYS A 143 2.86 -17.22 -10.86
N LEU A 144 4.18 -17.33 -10.65
CA LEU A 144 5.17 -16.82 -11.61
C LEU A 144 5.17 -17.55 -12.95
N ARG A 145 4.72 -18.81 -13.02
CA ARG A 145 4.55 -19.54 -14.29
C ARG A 145 3.51 -18.89 -15.18
N LEU A 146 2.49 -18.23 -14.61
CA LEU A 146 1.47 -17.50 -15.37
C LEU A 146 2.09 -16.40 -16.27
N LEU A 147 3.23 -15.82 -15.85
CA LEU A 147 3.96 -14.82 -16.62
C LEU A 147 4.81 -15.39 -17.76
N ARG A 148 4.99 -16.71 -17.80
CA ARG A 148 5.79 -17.43 -18.79
C ARG A 148 4.93 -18.10 -19.86
N VAL A 149 3.60 -18.09 -19.70
CA VAL A 149 2.69 -18.65 -20.70
C VAL A 149 2.73 -17.72 -21.93
N PRO A 150 3.07 -18.22 -23.13
CA PRO A 150 2.89 -17.46 -24.36
C PRO A 150 1.42 -17.02 -24.47
N PRO A 151 1.11 -15.85 -25.07
CA PRO A 151 -0.29 -15.49 -25.33
C PRO A 151 -0.97 -16.66 -26.06
N PRO A 152 -2.26 -16.94 -25.75
CA PRO A 152 -2.97 -18.02 -26.41
C PRO A 152 -2.85 -17.83 -27.91
N VAL A 153 -2.31 -18.85 -28.59
CA VAL A 153 -2.33 -18.94 -30.04
C VAL A 153 -3.81 -18.94 -30.45
N SER A 154 -4.27 -17.81 -30.96
CA SER A 154 -5.60 -17.67 -31.54
C SER A 154 -5.62 -18.50 -32.83
N PHE A 155 -6.11 -19.73 -32.73
CA PHE A 155 -6.49 -20.49 -33.90
C PHE A 155 -7.80 -19.89 -34.41
N TRP A 156 -7.70 -19.02 -35.42
CA TRP A 156 -8.82 -18.73 -36.30
C TRP A 156 -9.01 -19.95 -37.20
N THR A 157 -10.13 -20.64 -37.05
CA THR A 157 -10.68 -21.52 -38.08
C THR A 157 -12.14 -21.17 -38.28
#